data_AF-A0A7C0V396-F1
#
_entry.id   AF-A0A7C0V396-F1
#
_cell.length_a   1.000
_cell.length_b   1.000
_cell.length_c   1.000
_cell.angle_alpha   90.00
_cell.angle_beta   90.00
_cell.angle_gamma   90.00
#
_symmetry.space_group_name_H-M   'P 1'
#
loop_
_entity.id
_entity.type
_entity.pdbx_description
1 polymer ?
#
loop_
_entity_poly.entity_id
_entity_poly.type
_entity_poly.pdbx_seq_one_letter_code
_entity_poly.pdbx_strand_id
1 'polypeptide(L)'
;MQTTLEYLTAGIIVLLILGTTTSYASNLIYDKVRTLEAETGLERVDQIIEILLLSPGRPPDWGEGVDRPEALGLALENALKSYQLDPLKVRRLREGENGYLSPYDIRELLGIDPAYYISIEIKPTYGVEIEQLSQGRFKVYVRDPWGTPVINANVTAVLGDIALETVNYTTITQILSGDLRGVEYAYNVTDRFGVCTLNFQGDGGVLLLCVGHLGLISFASWPEEAEAIIGHLTSSMGSISGYEAESTYRLVDIGGLSYLFRLTIWR
;
A
#
# COMPACT_ATOMS: atom_id res chain seq x y z
N MET A 1 19.87 7.99 51.35
CA MET A 1 18.49 8.41 51.04
C MET A 1 18.44 9.54 50.01
N GLN A 2 19.40 10.47 50.03
CA GLN A 2 19.49 11.57 49.05
C GLN A 2 19.82 11.08 47.63
N THR A 3 20.79 10.17 47.48
CA THR A 3 21.20 9.62 46.18
C THR A 3 20.07 8.83 45.49
N THR A 4 19.26 8.10 46.27
CA THR A 4 18.11 7.34 45.75
C THR A 4 17.01 8.26 45.21
N LEU A 5 16.82 9.43 45.82
CA LEU A 5 15.84 10.42 45.40
C LEU A 5 16.31 11.16 44.14
N GLU A 6 17.61 11.45 44.04
CA GLU A 6 18.24 12.03 42.84
C GLU A 6 18.08 11.11 41.61
N TYR A 7 18.33 9.81 41.75
CA TYR A 7 18.12 8.86 40.64
C TYR A 7 16.65 8.73 40.21
N LEU A 8 15.71 8.81 41.16
CA LEU A 8 14.28 8.74 40.88
C LEU A 8 13.80 10.00 40.14
N THR A 9 14.31 11.17 40.53
CA THR A 9 14.03 12.43 39.82
C THR A 9 14.62 12.46 38.41
N ALA A 10 15.82 11.94 38.21
CA ALA A 10 16.44 11.84 36.89
C ALA A 10 15.62 10.93 35.95
N GLY A 11 15.11 9.80 36.46
CA GLY A 11 14.25 8.89 35.68
C GLY A 11 12.93 9.55 35.23
N ILE A 12 12.28 10.32 36.11
CA ILE A 12 11.04 11.04 35.77
C ILE A 12 11.31 12.12 34.72
N ILE A 13 12.43 12.85 34.83
CA ILE A 13 12.79 13.89 33.86
C ILE A 13 13.02 13.28 32.47
N VAL A 14 13.72 12.15 32.38
CA VAL A 14 13.95 11.46 31.10
C VAL A 14 12.63 11.00 30.47
N LEU A 15 11.71 10.44 31.27
CA LEU A 15 10.39 10.03 30.79
C LEU A 15 9.55 11.22 30.29
N LEU A 16 9.60 12.36 30.98
CA LEU A 16 8.91 13.58 30.56
C LEU A 16 9.51 14.18 29.28
N ILE A 17 10.84 14.16 29.14
CA ILE A 17 11.52 14.63 27.92
C ILE A 17 11.14 13.73 26.73
N LEU A 18 11.16 12.41 26.91
CA LEU A 18 10.78 11.46 25.84
C LEU A 18 9.31 11.63 25.44
N GLY A 19 8.39 11.75 26.41
CA GLY A 19 6.95 11.92 26.12
C GLY A 19 6.62 13.28 25.47
N THR A 20 7.33 14.34 25.84
CA THR A 20 7.14 15.65 25.20
C THR A 20 7.78 15.69 23.81
N THR A 21 8.94 15.06 23.62
CA THR A 21 9.63 15.03 22.32
C THR A 21 8.84 14.27 21.26
N THR A 22 8.20 13.14 21.60
CA THR A 22 7.32 12.43 20.67
C THR A 22 6.11 13.29 20.25
N SER A 23 5.55 14.04 21.21
CA SER A 23 4.41 14.95 20.99
C SER A 23 4.77 16.18 20.15
N TYR A 24 5.93 16.78 20.40
CA TYR A 24 6.42 17.93 19.63
C TYR A 24 6.91 17.52 18.23
N ALA A 25 7.56 16.36 18.10
CA ALA A 25 7.98 15.83 16.80
C ALA A 25 6.77 15.56 15.89
N SER A 26 5.67 15.01 16.42
CA SER A 26 4.45 14.84 15.63
C SER A 26 3.93 16.18 15.12
N ASN A 27 3.86 17.20 15.97
CA ASN A 27 3.30 18.51 15.58
C ASN A 27 4.21 19.26 14.59
N LEU A 28 5.53 19.17 14.73
CA LEU A 28 6.50 19.80 13.81
C LEU A 28 6.48 19.18 12.41
N ILE A 29 6.18 17.89 12.28
CA ILE A 29 6.02 17.23 10.98
C ILE A 29 4.80 17.81 10.23
N TYR A 30 3.69 18.03 10.94
CA TYR A 30 2.46 18.60 10.36
C TYR A 30 2.61 20.11 10.04
N ASP A 31 3.29 20.89 10.89
CA ASP A 31 3.56 22.31 10.64
C ASP A 31 4.58 22.53 9.50
N LYS A 32 5.50 21.58 9.27
CA LYS A 32 6.42 21.62 8.13
C LYS A 32 5.68 21.63 6.80
N VAL A 33 4.63 20.81 6.62
CA VAL A 33 3.84 20.80 5.37
C VAL A 33 3.33 22.20 5.03
N ARG A 34 2.90 22.96 6.04
CA ARG A 34 2.37 24.31 5.91
C ARG A 34 3.43 25.38 5.62
N THR A 35 4.69 25.15 6.01
CA THR A 35 5.80 26.10 5.79
C THR A 35 6.56 25.89 4.47
N LEU A 36 6.22 24.84 3.70
CA LEU A 36 6.83 24.50 2.40
C LEU A 36 6.30 25.34 1.22
N GLU A 37 5.58 26.42 1.49
CA GLU A 37 5.12 27.37 0.46
C GLU A 37 6.27 28.12 -0.24
N ALA A 38 7.53 27.95 0.21
CA ALA A 38 8.71 28.67 -0.28
C ALA A 38 9.73 27.82 -1.07
N GLU A 39 9.58 26.49 -1.17
CA GLU A 39 10.50 25.59 -1.90
C GLU A 39 9.96 25.15 -3.27
N THR A 40 10.84 24.68 -4.15
CA THR A 40 10.51 24.30 -5.53
C THR A 40 9.45 23.19 -5.57
N GLY A 41 8.55 23.18 -6.56
CA GLY A 41 7.34 22.35 -6.51
C GLY A 41 7.59 20.83 -6.42
N LEU A 42 8.61 20.30 -7.12
CA LEU A 42 8.99 18.88 -7.01
C LEU A 42 9.43 18.49 -5.57
N GLU A 43 10.19 19.34 -4.88
CA GLU A 43 10.60 19.10 -3.49
C GLU A 43 9.38 19.09 -2.56
N ARG A 44 8.34 19.89 -2.86
CA ARG A 44 7.10 19.94 -2.09
C ARG A 44 6.28 18.65 -2.20
N VAL A 45 6.04 18.13 -3.41
CA VAL A 45 5.28 16.88 -3.58
C VAL A 45 6.04 15.71 -2.96
N ASP A 46 7.37 15.68 -3.10
CA ASP A 46 8.22 14.69 -2.46
C ASP A 46 8.11 14.75 -0.92
N GLN A 47 8.13 15.91 -0.30
CA GLN A 47 7.98 16.00 1.16
C GLN A 47 6.58 15.58 1.64
N ILE A 48 5.52 15.91 0.89
CA ILE A 48 4.14 15.51 1.23
C ILE A 48 3.99 13.99 1.14
N ILE A 49 4.49 13.35 0.07
CA ILE A 49 4.43 11.88 -0.04
C ILE A 49 5.24 11.22 1.08
N GLU A 50 6.41 11.74 1.45
CA GLU A 50 7.20 11.19 2.55
C GLU A 50 6.43 11.25 3.88
N ILE A 51 5.80 12.38 4.19
CA ILE A 51 5.00 12.52 5.41
C ILE A 51 3.82 11.56 5.41
N LEU A 52 3.11 11.45 4.29
CA LEU A 52 1.98 10.54 4.15
C LEU A 52 2.38 9.07 4.32
N LEU A 53 3.51 8.66 3.75
CA LEU A 53 3.94 7.25 3.72
C LEU A 53 4.79 6.82 4.93
N LEU A 54 5.37 7.77 5.68
CA LEU A 54 6.19 7.48 6.86
C LEU A 54 5.49 7.78 8.17
N SER A 55 4.41 8.58 8.17
CA SER A 55 3.60 8.83 9.37
C SER A 55 2.52 7.78 9.56
N PRO A 56 2.30 7.26 10.78
CA PRO A 56 1.14 6.43 11.08
C PRO A 56 -0.16 7.23 11.23
N GLY A 57 -0.10 8.57 11.31
CA GLY A 57 -1.26 9.41 11.57
C GLY A 57 -1.70 9.43 13.04
N ARG A 58 -2.82 10.10 13.32
CA ARG A 58 -3.41 10.19 14.67
C ARG A 58 -4.94 10.03 14.61
N PRO A 59 -5.52 9.11 15.40
CA PRO A 59 -4.83 8.08 16.19
C PRO A 59 -4.10 7.04 15.31
N PRO A 60 -3.04 6.35 15.76
CA PRO A 60 -2.24 5.47 14.90
C PRO A 60 -3.01 4.30 14.26
N ASP A 61 -4.13 3.89 14.83
CA ASP A 61 -5.00 2.80 14.42
C ASP A 61 -6.27 3.28 13.67
N TRP A 62 -6.27 4.52 13.17
CA TRP A 62 -7.45 5.13 12.55
C TRP A 62 -8.04 4.32 11.38
N GLY A 63 -7.29 3.39 10.78
CA GLY A 63 -7.79 2.48 9.74
C GLY A 63 -8.89 1.52 10.20
N GLU A 64 -8.96 1.18 11.50
CA GLU A 64 -9.96 0.25 12.05
C GLU A 64 -11.33 0.92 12.30
N GLY A 65 -11.33 2.23 12.52
CA GLY A 65 -12.51 3.02 12.82
C GLY A 65 -13.17 3.63 11.58
N VAL A 66 -14.36 4.19 11.78
CA VAL A 66 -15.07 4.99 10.76
C VAL A 66 -14.78 6.49 10.90
N ASP A 67 -14.28 6.90 12.06
CA ASP A 67 -14.07 8.30 12.38
C ASP A 67 -12.97 8.91 11.53
N ARG A 68 -13.13 10.19 11.20
CA ARG A 68 -12.11 10.96 10.47
C ARG A 68 -10.88 11.13 11.38
N PRO A 69 -9.66 10.79 10.93
CA PRO A 69 -8.46 10.96 11.75
C PRO A 69 -8.19 12.45 12.00
N GLU A 70 -7.53 12.76 13.10
CA GLU A 70 -7.03 14.10 13.39
C GLU A 70 -5.87 14.46 12.46
N ALA A 71 -5.04 13.47 12.14
CA ALA A 71 -3.88 13.66 11.30
C ALA A 71 -3.68 12.45 10.39
N LEU A 72 -3.53 12.70 9.08
CA LEU A 72 -3.39 11.64 8.09
C LEU A 72 -1.97 11.05 8.12
N GLY A 73 -1.90 9.74 7.90
CA GLY A 73 -0.67 8.99 7.73
C GLY A 73 -1.01 7.53 7.42
N LEU A 74 -0.37 6.96 6.41
CA LEU A 74 -0.68 5.61 5.91
C LEU A 74 0.27 4.54 6.46
N ALA A 75 1.35 4.94 7.14
CA ALA A 75 2.33 3.98 7.64
C ALA A 75 1.69 3.03 8.67
N LEU A 76 2.15 1.79 8.66
CA LEU A 76 1.85 0.83 9.72
C LEU A 76 2.51 1.30 11.03
N GLU A 77 1.78 1.21 12.13
CA GLU A 77 2.34 1.54 13.44
C GLU A 77 3.52 0.60 13.78
N ASN A 78 4.62 1.15 14.28
CA ASN A 78 5.83 0.39 14.61
C ASN A 78 6.43 -0.40 13.43
N ALA A 79 6.21 0.07 12.19
CA ALA A 79 6.80 -0.52 10.99
C ALA A 79 8.34 -0.63 11.12
N LEU A 80 8.86 -1.84 10.88
CA LEU A 80 10.31 -2.09 10.88
C LEU A 80 10.99 -1.63 9.59
N LYS A 81 10.21 -1.45 8.52
CA LYS A 81 10.67 -1.02 7.20
C LYS A 81 10.01 0.31 6.84
N SER A 82 10.77 1.20 6.22
CA SER A 82 10.21 2.40 5.59
C SER A 82 9.21 2.01 4.50
N TYR A 83 8.17 2.84 4.31
CA TYR A 83 7.12 2.65 3.30
C TYR A 83 6.28 1.39 3.46
N GLN A 84 6.25 0.81 4.66
CA GLN A 84 5.28 -0.22 5.02
C GLN A 84 3.99 0.45 5.48
N LEU A 85 2.92 0.26 4.71
CA LEU A 85 1.63 0.88 4.95
C LEU A 85 0.66 -0.09 5.61
N ASP A 86 -0.27 0.47 6.37
CA ASP A 86 -1.39 -0.24 6.94
C ASP A 86 -2.47 -0.48 5.86
N PRO A 87 -2.81 -1.74 5.53
CA PRO A 87 -3.84 -2.02 4.55
C PRO A 87 -5.20 -1.43 4.88
N LEU A 88 -5.59 -1.36 6.16
CA LEU A 88 -6.90 -0.85 6.57
C LEU A 88 -7.01 0.66 6.33
N LYS A 89 -5.93 1.40 6.60
CA LYS A 89 -5.84 2.84 6.29
C LYS A 89 -5.91 3.09 4.79
N VAL A 90 -5.21 2.28 4.01
CA VAL A 90 -5.20 2.39 2.54
C VAL A 90 -6.58 2.08 1.95
N ARG A 91 -7.31 1.09 2.49
CA ARG A 91 -8.69 0.77 2.05
C ARG A 91 -9.62 1.97 2.20
N ARG A 92 -9.49 2.76 3.27
CA ARG A 92 -10.30 3.97 3.47
C ARG A 92 -10.09 5.05 2.40
N LEU A 93 -9.13 4.91 1.48
CA LEU A 93 -8.97 5.78 0.31
C LEU A 93 -9.84 5.36 -0.89
N ARG A 94 -10.48 4.19 -0.86
CA ARG A 94 -11.34 3.65 -1.92
C ARG A 94 -12.79 4.04 -1.67
N GLU A 95 -13.44 4.60 -2.68
CA GLU A 95 -14.85 4.95 -2.62
C GLU A 95 -15.72 3.72 -2.31
N GLY A 96 -16.70 3.88 -1.42
CA GLY A 96 -17.59 2.81 -0.98
C GLY A 96 -17.09 1.98 0.22
N GLU A 97 -15.82 2.11 0.62
CA GLU A 97 -15.32 1.50 1.85
C GLU A 97 -15.88 2.20 3.10
N ASN A 98 -15.99 1.45 4.19
CA ASN A 98 -16.46 2.01 5.45
C ASN A 98 -15.46 3.03 5.99
N GLY A 99 -15.93 4.21 6.38
CA GLY A 99 -15.07 5.32 6.78
C GLY A 99 -14.27 5.95 5.63
N TYR A 100 -14.71 5.81 4.38
CA TYR A 100 -14.05 6.42 3.21
C TYR A 100 -13.67 7.89 3.44
N LEU A 101 -12.41 8.21 3.15
CA LEU A 101 -11.87 9.57 3.12
C LEU A 101 -11.85 10.05 1.67
N SER A 102 -12.63 11.08 1.39
CA SER A 102 -12.64 11.65 0.05
C SER A 102 -11.30 12.34 -0.26
N PRO A 103 -10.94 12.51 -1.53
CA PRO A 103 -9.81 13.34 -1.95
C PRO A 103 -9.81 14.75 -1.32
N TYR A 104 -10.99 15.31 -1.04
CA TYR A 104 -11.13 16.60 -0.36
C TYR A 104 -10.72 16.51 1.12
N ASP A 105 -11.16 15.47 1.84
CA ASP A 105 -10.77 15.21 3.23
C ASP A 105 -9.26 14.98 3.34
N ILE A 106 -8.70 14.19 2.43
CA ILE A 106 -7.26 13.89 2.37
C ILE A 106 -6.46 15.18 2.19
N ARG A 107 -6.86 16.04 1.26
CA ARG A 107 -6.21 17.33 1.02
C ARG A 107 -6.23 18.22 2.27
N GLU A 108 -7.38 18.31 2.92
CA GLU A 108 -7.56 19.10 4.13
C GLU A 108 -6.71 18.56 5.28
N LEU A 109 -6.70 17.23 5.49
CA LEU A 109 -5.90 16.58 6.54
C LEU A 109 -4.40 16.68 6.31
N LEU A 110 -3.96 16.80 5.05
CA LEU A 110 -2.58 17.10 4.70
C LEU A 110 -2.24 18.59 4.85
N GLY A 111 -3.20 19.45 5.18
CA GLY A 111 -2.99 20.89 5.29
C GLY A 111 -2.65 21.55 3.94
N ILE A 112 -3.04 20.93 2.83
CA ILE A 112 -2.80 21.45 1.49
C ILE A 112 -3.84 22.53 1.18
N ASP A 113 -3.38 23.65 0.61
CA ASP A 113 -4.25 24.79 0.30
C ASP A 113 -5.42 24.37 -0.63
N PRO A 114 -6.65 24.89 -0.39
CA PRO A 114 -7.84 24.52 -1.16
C PRO A 114 -7.81 24.83 -2.66
N ALA A 115 -6.87 25.63 -3.15
CA ALA A 115 -6.67 25.88 -4.57
C ALA A 115 -6.00 24.71 -5.29
N TYR A 116 -5.29 23.84 -4.56
CA TYR A 116 -4.62 22.68 -5.13
C TYR A 116 -5.56 21.48 -5.24
N TYR A 117 -5.33 20.68 -6.27
CA TYR A 117 -6.03 19.41 -6.47
C TYR A 117 -5.07 18.27 -6.24
N ILE A 118 -5.56 17.16 -5.71
CA ILE A 118 -4.75 15.98 -5.42
C ILE A 118 -5.32 14.71 -6.06
N SER A 119 -4.42 13.79 -6.38
CA SER A 119 -4.76 12.43 -6.80
C SER A 119 -3.75 11.46 -6.23
N ILE A 120 -4.27 10.44 -5.57
CA ILE A 120 -3.50 9.29 -5.09
C ILE A 120 -3.87 8.10 -5.97
N GLU A 121 -2.85 7.45 -6.52
CA GLU A 121 -2.98 6.22 -7.28
C GLU A 121 -2.10 5.15 -6.64
N ILE A 122 -2.67 3.98 -6.37
CA ILE A 122 -1.97 2.82 -5.83
C ILE A 122 -2.25 1.66 -6.76
N LYS A 123 -1.20 1.07 -7.32
CA LYS A 123 -1.31 -0.08 -8.21
C LYS A 123 -0.30 -1.17 -7.87
N PRO A 124 -0.63 -2.46 -8.05
CA PRO A 124 0.35 -3.53 -7.91
C PRO A 124 1.58 -3.25 -8.76
N THR A 125 2.77 -3.63 -8.27
CA THR A 125 4.00 -3.39 -9.03
C THR A 125 4.03 -4.17 -10.34
N TYR A 126 3.47 -5.37 -10.37
CA TYR A 126 3.33 -6.13 -11.61
C TYR A 126 1.86 -6.23 -12.02
N GLY A 127 1.57 -5.83 -13.25
CA GLY A 127 0.30 -6.09 -13.90
C GLY A 127 0.26 -7.55 -14.35
N VAL A 128 -0.78 -8.27 -13.93
CA VAL A 128 -0.96 -9.69 -14.25
C VAL A 128 -2.24 -9.86 -15.05
N GLU A 129 -2.12 -10.45 -16.23
CA GLU A 129 -3.28 -10.88 -17.02
C GLU A 129 -3.33 -12.41 -17.01
N ILE A 130 -4.51 -12.97 -16.72
CA ILE A 130 -4.73 -14.42 -16.61
C ILE A 130 -5.73 -14.84 -17.68
N GLU A 131 -5.32 -15.81 -18.50
CA GLU A 131 -6.14 -16.40 -19.56
C GLU A 131 -6.30 -17.90 -19.30
N GLN A 132 -7.55 -18.36 -19.11
CA GLN A 132 -7.82 -19.80 -19.02
C GLN A 132 -7.79 -20.41 -20.42
N LEU A 133 -6.82 -21.28 -20.68
CA LEU A 133 -6.66 -21.96 -21.97
C LEU A 133 -7.55 -23.20 -22.07
N SER A 134 -7.62 -23.95 -20.97
CA SER A 134 -8.50 -25.10 -20.79
C SER A 134 -8.72 -25.32 -19.30
N GLN A 135 -9.56 -26.29 -18.96
CA GLN A 135 -9.70 -26.77 -17.59
C GLN A 135 -8.32 -27.12 -16.99
N GLY A 136 -8.05 -26.59 -15.80
CA GLY A 136 -6.76 -26.74 -15.11
C GLY A 136 -5.55 -26.09 -15.79
N ARG A 137 -5.70 -25.33 -16.89
CA ARG A 137 -4.58 -24.76 -17.64
C ARG A 137 -4.73 -23.27 -17.86
N PHE A 138 -3.78 -22.51 -17.34
CA PHE A 138 -3.80 -21.06 -17.37
C PHE A 138 -2.54 -20.50 -17.99
N LYS A 139 -2.70 -19.48 -18.81
CA LYS A 139 -1.60 -18.67 -19.34
C LYS A 139 -1.58 -17.36 -18.56
N VAL A 140 -0.40 -17.03 -18.04
CA VAL A 140 -0.18 -15.85 -17.21
C VAL A 140 0.76 -14.93 -17.94
N TYR A 141 0.39 -13.66 -18.06
CA TYR A 141 1.21 -12.60 -18.61
C TYR A 141 1.57 -11.65 -17.47
N VAL A 142 2.86 -11.35 -17.32
CA VAL A 142 3.38 -10.45 -16.29
C VAL A 142 4.06 -9.26 -16.96
N ARG A 143 3.60 -8.06 -16.63
CA ARG A 143 4.18 -6.80 -17.11
C ARG A 143 4.51 -5.88 -15.95
N ASP A 144 5.53 -5.06 -16.13
CA ASP A 144 5.87 -3.99 -15.21
C ASP A 144 4.86 -2.82 -15.31
N PRO A 145 4.96 -1.79 -14.45
CA PRO A 145 4.05 -0.65 -14.48
C PRO A 145 4.06 0.17 -15.77
N TRP A 146 5.05 -0.05 -16.64
CA TRP A 146 5.24 0.64 -17.92
C TRP A 146 4.84 -0.23 -19.11
N GLY A 147 4.34 -1.46 -18.88
CA GLY A 147 3.89 -2.39 -19.91
C GLY A 147 4.99 -3.26 -20.49
N THR A 148 6.21 -3.22 -19.95
CA THR A 148 7.31 -4.10 -20.39
C THR A 148 7.09 -5.50 -19.83
N PRO A 149 7.26 -6.56 -20.64
CA PRO A 149 7.20 -7.92 -20.12
C PRO A 149 8.29 -8.19 -19.08
N VAL A 150 7.91 -8.81 -17.96
CA VAL A 150 8.85 -9.15 -16.89
C VAL A 150 9.37 -10.57 -17.12
N ILE A 151 10.63 -10.68 -17.52
CA ILE A 151 11.29 -11.97 -17.74
C ILE A 151 11.74 -12.58 -16.42
N ASN A 152 11.80 -13.90 -16.32
CA ASN A 152 12.28 -14.63 -15.14
C ASN A 152 11.54 -14.30 -13.83
N ALA A 153 10.28 -13.86 -13.90
CA ALA A 153 9.44 -13.69 -12.72
C ALA A 153 8.97 -15.06 -12.22
N ASN A 154 9.10 -15.31 -10.92
CA ASN A 154 8.62 -16.53 -10.30
C ASN A 154 7.10 -16.41 -10.07
N VAL A 155 6.33 -17.29 -10.69
CA VAL A 155 4.87 -17.34 -10.54
C VAL A 155 4.53 -18.55 -9.69
N THR A 156 4.03 -18.32 -8.49
CA THR A 156 3.49 -19.35 -7.60
C THR A 156 1.99 -19.20 -7.56
N ALA A 157 1.26 -20.26 -7.89
CA ALA A 157 -0.19 -20.22 -7.99
C ALA A 157 -0.83 -21.40 -7.28
N VAL A 158 -2.05 -21.17 -6.81
CA VAL A 158 -2.92 -22.17 -6.20
C VAL A 158 -4.25 -22.21 -6.92
N LEU A 159 -4.77 -23.40 -7.15
CA LEU A 159 -6.10 -23.64 -7.70
C LEU A 159 -6.95 -24.38 -6.65
N GLY A 160 -8.15 -23.90 -6.39
CA GLY A 160 -9.07 -24.54 -5.46
C GLY A 160 -10.42 -23.83 -5.32
N ASP A 161 -11.26 -24.35 -4.45
CA ASP A 161 -12.59 -23.81 -4.15
C ASP A 161 -12.52 -22.80 -2.99
N ILE A 162 -11.87 -21.67 -3.25
CA ILE A 162 -11.68 -20.59 -2.27
C ILE A 162 -12.68 -19.48 -2.60
N ALA A 163 -13.47 -19.06 -1.61
CA ALA A 163 -14.32 -17.88 -1.76
C ALA A 163 -13.44 -16.62 -1.79
N LEU A 164 -13.50 -15.85 -2.89
CA LEU A 164 -12.65 -14.66 -3.10
C LEU A 164 -12.81 -13.59 -2.00
N GLU A 165 -14.01 -13.47 -1.42
CA GLU A 165 -14.31 -12.58 -0.28
C GLU A 165 -13.51 -12.92 0.99
N THR A 166 -13.02 -14.16 1.11
CA THR A 166 -12.23 -14.62 2.26
C THR A 166 -10.72 -14.44 2.07
N VAL A 167 -10.29 -14.10 0.85
CA VAL A 167 -8.87 -13.96 0.51
C VAL A 167 -8.31 -12.69 1.10
N ASN A 168 -7.35 -12.81 2.02
CA ASN A 168 -6.71 -11.69 2.69
C ASN A 168 -5.18 -11.88 2.74
N TYR A 169 -4.47 -10.95 3.39
CA TYR A 169 -3.00 -11.00 3.49
C TYR A 169 -2.46 -12.24 4.21
N THR A 170 -3.25 -12.86 5.10
CA THR A 170 -2.91 -14.15 5.72
C THR A 170 -2.96 -15.27 4.68
N THR A 171 -3.99 -15.29 3.81
CA THR A 171 -4.07 -16.23 2.69
C THR A 171 -2.84 -16.12 1.79
N ILE A 172 -2.42 -14.90 1.46
CA ILE A 172 -1.22 -14.65 0.65
C ILE A 172 0.02 -15.22 1.32
N THR A 173 0.18 -14.97 2.62
CA THR A 173 1.31 -15.51 3.40
C THR A 173 1.34 -17.03 3.35
N GLN A 174 0.18 -17.69 3.47
CA GLN A 174 0.03 -19.15 3.37
C GLN A 174 0.33 -19.70 1.97
N ILE A 175 -0.02 -18.96 0.92
CA ILE A 175 0.36 -19.32 -0.46
C ILE A 175 1.88 -19.30 -0.58
N LEU A 176 2.52 -18.23 -0.13
CA LEU A 176 3.98 -18.06 -0.21
C LEU A 176 4.75 -19.06 0.65
N SER A 177 4.19 -19.51 1.78
CA SER A 177 4.80 -20.54 2.64
C SER A 177 4.49 -21.98 2.23
N GLY A 178 3.51 -22.19 1.34
CA GLY A 178 3.08 -23.53 0.94
C GLY A 178 2.15 -24.24 1.95
N ASP A 179 1.54 -23.48 2.86
CA ASP A 179 0.72 -24.02 3.96
C ASP A 179 -0.79 -23.99 3.71
N LEU A 180 -1.24 -23.43 2.57
CA LEU A 180 -2.65 -23.37 2.24
C LEU A 180 -3.17 -24.78 1.94
N ARG A 181 -4.24 -25.18 2.63
CA ARG A 181 -4.79 -26.55 2.54
C ARG A 181 -5.94 -26.62 1.54
N GLY A 182 -6.15 -27.80 0.97
CA GLY A 182 -7.27 -28.05 0.07
C GLY A 182 -7.13 -27.40 -1.31
N VAL A 183 -5.91 -27.02 -1.68
CA VAL A 183 -5.58 -26.40 -2.96
C VAL A 183 -4.50 -27.19 -3.67
N GLU A 184 -4.44 -27.08 -4.98
CA GLU A 184 -3.33 -27.59 -5.79
C GLU A 184 -2.35 -26.46 -6.08
N TYR A 185 -1.06 -26.71 -5.88
CA TYR A 185 0.00 -25.75 -6.17
C TYR A 185 0.60 -25.99 -7.54
N ALA A 186 0.84 -24.91 -8.29
CA ALA A 186 1.67 -24.90 -9.48
C ALA A 186 2.67 -23.75 -9.41
N TYR A 187 3.84 -23.96 -9.99
CA TYR A 187 4.88 -22.94 -10.09
C TYR A 187 5.46 -22.93 -11.49
N ASN A 188 5.78 -21.74 -11.99
CA ASN A 188 6.51 -21.59 -13.24
C ASN A 188 7.25 -20.25 -13.26
N VAL A 189 8.12 -20.07 -14.25
CA VAL A 189 8.89 -18.84 -14.44
C VAL A 189 8.52 -18.24 -15.80
N THR A 190 8.39 -16.92 -15.85
CA THR A 190 8.07 -16.23 -17.11
C THR A 190 9.23 -16.28 -18.10
N ASP A 191 8.88 -16.47 -19.38
CA ASP A 191 9.82 -16.47 -20.50
C ASP A 191 10.24 -15.04 -20.91
N ARG A 192 10.96 -14.93 -22.05
CA ARG A 192 11.41 -13.64 -22.61
C ARG A 192 10.28 -12.67 -22.98
N PHE A 193 9.04 -13.15 -23.04
CA PHE A 193 7.85 -12.36 -23.34
C PHE A 193 7.00 -12.10 -22.09
N GLY A 194 7.53 -12.39 -20.91
CA GLY A 194 6.81 -12.22 -19.64
C GLY A 194 5.65 -13.20 -19.49
N VAL A 195 5.71 -14.36 -20.16
CA VAL A 195 4.61 -15.33 -20.18
C VAL A 195 5.03 -16.64 -19.52
N CYS A 196 4.14 -17.24 -18.75
CA CYS A 196 4.25 -18.64 -18.37
C CYS A 196 2.91 -19.38 -18.49
N THR A 197 2.96 -20.71 -18.46
CA THR A 197 1.75 -21.56 -18.41
C THR A 197 1.75 -22.37 -17.13
N LEU A 198 0.66 -22.32 -16.40
CA LEU A 198 0.41 -23.11 -15.20
C LEU A 198 -0.52 -24.27 -15.56
N ASN A 199 -0.21 -25.46 -15.06
CA ASN A 199 -1.02 -26.66 -15.27
C ASN A 199 -1.36 -27.26 -13.90
N PHE A 200 -2.63 -27.59 -13.73
CA PHE A 200 -3.22 -28.22 -12.56
C PHE A 200 -3.91 -29.51 -13.01
N GLN A 201 -3.93 -30.51 -12.14
CA GLN A 201 -4.62 -31.78 -12.34
C GLN A 201 -6.10 -31.70 -11.94
N GLY A 202 -6.43 -30.83 -10.99
CA GLY A 202 -7.76 -30.66 -10.43
C GLY A 202 -8.61 -29.60 -11.13
N ASP A 203 -9.89 -29.63 -10.74
CA ASP A 203 -10.93 -28.71 -11.21
C ASP A 203 -11.29 -27.74 -10.08
N GLY A 204 -10.46 -26.72 -9.86
CA GLY A 204 -10.81 -25.64 -8.94
C GLY A 204 -11.46 -24.46 -9.67
N GLY A 205 -12.41 -23.81 -9.00
CA GLY A 205 -13.10 -22.64 -9.55
C GLY A 205 -12.29 -21.35 -9.50
N VAL A 206 -11.32 -21.24 -8.58
CA VAL A 206 -10.58 -20.01 -8.31
C VAL A 206 -9.08 -20.25 -8.38
N LEU A 207 -8.39 -19.39 -9.13
CA LEU A 207 -6.93 -19.34 -9.21
C LEU A 207 -6.46 -18.11 -8.43
N LEU A 208 -5.56 -18.31 -7.47
CA LEU A 208 -4.82 -17.24 -6.81
C LEU A 208 -3.36 -17.37 -7.18
N LEU A 209 -2.68 -16.28 -7.50
CA LEU A 209 -1.26 -16.32 -7.85
C LEU A 209 -0.49 -15.17 -7.23
N CYS A 210 0.75 -15.48 -6.86
CA CYS A 210 1.76 -14.53 -6.42
C CYS A 210 2.89 -14.51 -7.45
N VAL A 211 3.26 -13.32 -7.90
CA VAL A 211 4.39 -13.07 -8.79
C VAL A 211 5.52 -12.45 -7.98
N GLY A 212 6.66 -13.13 -7.90
CA GLY A 212 7.87 -12.65 -7.24
C GLY A 212 8.98 -12.34 -8.24
N HIS A 213 9.55 -11.14 -8.19
CA HIS A 213 10.70 -10.76 -9.02
C HIS A 213 11.52 -9.66 -8.34
N LEU A 214 12.84 -9.84 -8.27
CA LEU A 214 13.79 -8.89 -7.63
C LEU A 214 13.40 -8.43 -6.21
N GLY A 215 12.78 -9.32 -5.43
CA GLY A 215 12.32 -9.03 -4.06
C GLY A 215 10.97 -8.31 -3.97
N LEU A 216 10.33 -8.02 -5.10
CA LEU A 216 8.97 -7.47 -5.16
C LEU A 216 7.97 -8.60 -5.36
N ILE A 217 6.81 -8.46 -4.73
CA ILE A 217 5.74 -9.46 -4.78
C ILE A 217 4.44 -8.77 -5.23
N SER A 218 3.73 -9.33 -6.20
CA SER A 218 2.40 -8.87 -6.59
C SER A 218 1.42 -10.04 -6.60
N PHE A 219 0.16 -9.74 -6.36
CA PHE A 219 -0.91 -10.73 -6.25
C PHE A 219 -1.94 -10.51 -7.35
N ALA A 220 -2.51 -11.60 -7.85
CA ALA A 220 -3.66 -11.58 -8.74
C ALA A 220 -4.56 -12.80 -8.49
N SER A 221 -5.82 -12.68 -8.88
CA SER A 221 -6.79 -13.75 -8.80
C SER A 221 -7.64 -13.84 -10.06
N TRP A 222 -8.25 -15.00 -10.27
CA TRP A 222 -9.16 -15.28 -11.38
C TRP A 222 -10.31 -16.18 -10.88
N PRO A 223 -11.56 -16.00 -11.35
CA PRO A 223 -11.97 -15.12 -12.47
C PRO A 223 -12.12 -13.64 -12.10
N GLU A 224 -12.27 -13.33 -10.81
CA GLU A 224 -12.47 -11.97 -10.31
C GLU A 224 -11.33 -11.56 -9.38
N GLU A 225 -11.20 -10.26 -9.13
CA GLU A 225 -10.22 -9.70 -8.18
C GLU A 225 -10.66 -9.96 -6.73
N ALA A 226 -9.72 -10.34 -5.86
CA ALA A 226 -9.97 -10.46 -4.43
C ALA A 226 -10.18 -9.08 -3.78
N GLU A 227 -11.40 -8.80 -3.34
CA GLU A 227 -11.82 -7.47 -2.88
C GLU A 227 -11.04 -6.94 -1.66
N ALA A 228 -10.67 -7.84 -0.75
CA ALA A 228 -9.99 -7.51 0.50
C ALA A 228 -8.49 -7.21 0.33
N ILE A 229 -7.91 -7.54 -0.83
CA ILE A 229 -6.56 -7.13 -1.20
C ILE A 229 -6.64 -5.75 -1.87
N ILE A 230 -5.65 -4.89 -1.61
CA ILE A 230 -5.55 -3.64 -2.36
C ILE A 230 -5.25 -4.00 -3.81
N GLY A 231 -6.23 -3.91 -4.70
CA GLY A 231 -6.03 -4.03 -6.15
C GLY A 231 -5.47 -2.73 -6.72
N HIS A 232 -6.04 -2.27 -7.84
CA HIS A 232 -5.88 -0.88 -8.26
C HIS A 232 -6.79 0.03 -7.41
N LEU A 233 -6.25 1.13 -6.92
CA LEU A 233 -6.98 2.15 -6.17
C LEU A 233 -6.63 3.52 -6.73
N THR A 234 -7.65 4.31 -7.02
CA THR A 234 -7.50 5.72 -7.40
C THR A 234 -8.43 6.56 -6.56
N SER A 235 -7.87 7.55 -5.86
CA SER A 235 -8.59 8.57 -5.10
C SER A 235 -8.21 9.93 -5.68
N SER A 236 -9.09 10.54 -6.47
CA SER A 236 -8.76 11.71 -7.28
C SER A 236 -9.85 12.77 -7.23
N MET A 237 -9.42 14.04 -7.18
CA MET A 237 -10.31 15.19 -7.37
C MET A 237 -10.64 15.47 -8.85
N GLY A 238 -10.16 14.63 -9.77
CA GLY A 238 -10.22 14.82 -11.22
C GLY A 238 -8.92 15.41 -11.78
N SER A 239 -8.75 15.31 -13.11
CA SER A 239 -7.69 16.01 -13.83
C SER A 239 -8.19 17.38 -14.30
N ILE A 240 -7.37 18.41 -14.14
CA ILE A 240 -7.73 19.77 -14.54
C ILE A 240 -6.82 20.22 -15.66
N SER A 241 -7.43 20.48 -16.82
CA SER A 241 -6.74 21.03 -17.97
C SER A 241 -6.28 22.46 -17.69
N GLY A 242 -5.03 22.79 -18.04
CA GLY A 242 -4.47 24.13 -17.89
C GLY A 242 -3.76 24.40 -16.56
N TYR A 243 -3.71 23.40 -15.67
CA TYR A 243 -2.98 23.44 -14.41
C TYR A 243 -1.63 22.74 -14.57
N GLU A 244 -0.59 23.23 -13.90
CA GLU A 244 0.70 22.53 -13.85
C GLU A 244 0.57 21.33 -12.90
N ALA A 245 0.97 20.16 -13.39
CA ALA A 245 0.85 18.90 -12.66
C ALA A 245 2.23 18.42 -12.22
N GLU A 246 2.38 18.17 -10.93
CA GLU A 246 3.58 17.57 -10.36
C GLU A 246 3.23 16.20 -9.80
N SER A 247 4.05 15.21 -10.12
CA SER A 247 3.84 13.82 -9.73
C SER A 247 5.12 13.22 -9.18
N THR A 248 4.99 12.44 -8.11
CA THR A 248 6.07 11.63 -7.58
C THR A 248 5.56 10.22 -7.28
N TYR A 249 6.47 9.25 -7.29
CA TYR A 249 6.16 7.86 -7.02
C TYR A 249 7.10 7.28 -5.97
N ARG A 250 6.57 6.35 -5.17
CA ARG A 250 7.32 5.54 -4.21
C ARG A 250 6.85 4.09 -4.30
N LEU A 251 7.81 3.18 -4.11
CA LEU A 251 7.50 1.78 -3.92
C LEU A 251 7.10 1.58 -2.46
N VAL A 252 5.98 0.92 -2.21
CA VAL A 252 5.43 0.70 -0.86
C VAL A 252 5.10 -0.77 -0.65
N ASP A 253 5.14 -1.21 0.61
CA ASP A 253 4.75 -2.55 1.06
C ASP A 253 3.39 -2.47 1.76
N ILE A 254 2.41 -3.25 1.33
CA ILE A 254 1.07 -3.33 1.92
C ILE A 254 0.77 -4.80 2.18
N GLY A 255 0.79 -5.21 3.45
CA GLY A 255 0.54 -6.60 3.85
C GLY A 255 1.47 -7.63 3.19
N GLY A 256 2.73 -7.25 2.92
CA GLY A 256 3.74 -8.11 2.27
C GLY A 256 3.71 -8.11 0.74
N LEU A 257 2.81 -7.33 0.13
CA LEU A 257 2.75 -7.12 -1.31
C LEU A 257 3.34 -5.75 -1.69
N SER A 258 3.97 -5.69 -2.86
CA SER A 258 4.60 -4.51 -3.42
C SER A 258 3.64 -3.73 -4.33
N TYR A 259 3.56 -2.42 -4.07
CA TYR A 259 2.75 -1.47 -4.82
C TYR A 259 3.57 -0.26 -5.26
N LEU A 260 3.15 0.33 -6.38
CA LEU A 260 3.56 1.67 -6.76
C LEU A 260 2.52 2.65 -6.24
N PHE A 261 2.94 3.51 -5.31
CA PHE A 261 2.16 4.64 -4.83
C PHE A 261 2.55 5.88 -5.61
N ARG A 262 1.58 6.60 -6.14
CA ARG A 262 1.77 7.86 -6.84
C ARG A 262 0.91 8.94 -6.22
N LEU A 263 1.54 10.06 -5.89
CA LEU A 263 0.88 11.31 -5.53
C LEU A 263 1.01 12.28 -6.70
N THR A 264 -0.11 12.88 -7.11
CA THR A 264 -0.15 13.97 -8.08
C THR A 264 -0.81 15.18 -7.45
N ILE A 265 -0.22 16.36 -7.62
CA ILE A 265 -0.76 17.64 -7.19
C ILE A 265 -0.86 18.56 -8.41
N TRP A 266 -1.98 19.25 -8.57
CA TRP A 266 -2.18 20.27 -9.60
C TRP A 266 -2.29 21.66 -8.99
N ARG A 267 -1.74 22.66 -9.71
CA ARG A 267 -1.78 24.09 -9.38
C ARG A 267 -2.24 24.96 -10.54
#